data_AF-A0AAV9DKV6-F1
#
_entry.id   AF-A0AAV9DKV6-F1
#
_cell.length_a   1.000
_cell.length_b   1.000
_cell.length_c   1.000
_cell.angle_alpha   90.00
_cell.angle_beta   90.00
_cell.angle_gamma   90.00
#
_symmetry.space_group_name_H-M   'P 1'
#
loop_
_entity.id
_entity.type
_entity.pdbx_description
1 polymer ?
#
loop_
_entity_poly.entity_id
_entity_poly.type
_entity_poly.pdbx_seq_one_letter_code
_entity_poly.pdbx_strand_id
1 'polypeptide(L)' 'MALDILGSNSDGFDLVITDVYMPEMDGFKLTEAIIDDRRSLNMPIIISNED' A
#
# COMPACT_ATOMS: atom_id res chain seq x y z
N MET A 1 8.73 3.86 -5.01
CA MET A 1 9.18 4.08 -3.61
C MET A 1 8.43 3.21 -2.60
N ALA A 2 7.11 3.28 -2.42
CA ALA A 2 6.41 2.41 -1.45
C ALA A 2 6.38 0.91 -1.87
N LEU A 3 6.03 0.63 -3.12
CA LEU A 3 6.00 -0.73 -3.67
C LEU A 3 7.38 -1.42 -3.62
N ASP A 4 8.47 -0.66 -3.78
CA ASP A 4 9.84 -1.19 -3.72
C ASP A 4 10.16 -1.68 -2.30
N ILE A 5 9.74 -0.94 -1.27
CA ILE A 5 9.92 -1.31 0.13
C ILE A 5 9.08 -2.55 0.47
N LEU A 6 7.81 -2.57 0.04
CA LEU A 6 6.94 -3.74 0.21
C LEU A 6 7.53 -4.99 -0.47
N GLY A 7 8.12 -4.83 -1.66
CA GLY A 7 8.68 -5.93 -2.42
C GLY A 7 10.03 -6.46 -1.93
N SER A 8 10.82 -5.64 -1.23
CA SER A 8 12.18 -5.96 -0.79
C SER A 8 12.30 -6.43 0.67
N ASN A 9 11.24 -6.26 1.48
CA ASN A 9 11.23 -6.73 2.86
C ASN A 9 10.84 -8.22 2.93
N SER A 10 11.77 -9.06 3.40
CA SER A 10 11.57 -10.50 3.60
C SER A 10 10.69 -10.85 4.81
N ASP A 11 10.62 -9.97 5.80
CA ASP A 11 9.84 -10.16 7.03
C ASP A 11 8.36 -9.77 6.83
N GLY A 12 8.04 -9.14 5.69
CA GLY A 12 6.69 -8.71 5.34
C GLY A 12 6.21 -7.50 6.14
N PHE A 13 4.96 -7.11 5.92
CA PHE A 13 4.28 -6.06 6.66
C PHE A 13 2.89 -6.55 7.06
N ASP A 14 2.44 -6.15 8.25
CA ASP A 14 1.14 -6.56 8.78
C ASP A 14 0.02 -5.56 8.48
N LEU A 15 0.34 -4.34 8.06
CA LEU A 15 -0.60 -3.26 7.82
C LEU A 15 0.01 -2.19 6.91
N VAL A 16 -0.79 -1.68 5.98
CA VAL A 16 -0.47 -0.46 5.22
C VAL A 16 -1.42 0.66 5.64
N ILE A 17 -0.86 1.83 5.90
CA ILE A 17 -1.61 3.07 6.13
C ILE A 17 -1.16 4.06 5.07
N THR A 18 -2.11 4.61 4.30
CA THR A 18 -1.82 5.57 3.23
C THR A 18 -2.83 6.70 3.22
N ASP A 19 -2.40 7.88 2.76
CA ASP A 19 -3.29 8.98 2.42
C ASP A 19 -3.90 8.78 1.02
N VAL A 20 -5.12 9.29 0.80
CA VAL A 20 -5.72 9.38 -0.54
C VAL A 20 -4.89 10.30 -1.44
N TYR A 21 -4.52 11.47 -0.93
CA TYR A 21 -3.83 12.52 -1.66
C TYR A 21 -2.33 12.43 -1.42
N MET A 22 -1.64 11.82 -2.37
CA MET A 22 -0.18 11.73 -2.39
C MET A 22 0.38 12.35 -3.68
N PRO A 23 1.62 12.88 -3.63
CA PRO A 23 2.33 13.28 -4.84
C PRO A 23 2.61 12.05 -5.71
N GLU A 24 2.54 12.23 -7.03
CA GLU A 24 2.82 11.23 -8.08
C GLU A 24 1.79 10.09 -8.23
N MET A 25 1.39 9.43 -7.14
CA MET A 25 0.45 8.30 -7.14
C MET A 25 -0.54 8.47 -6.00
N ASP A 26 -1.85 8.42 -6.28
CA ASP A 26 -2.87 8.46 -5.23
C ASP A 26 -2.91 7.14 -4.42
N GLY A 27 -3.46 7.22 -3.19
CA GLY A 27 -3.52 6.08 -2.27
C GLY A 27 -4.35 4.90 -2.77
N PHE A 28 -5.30 5.14 -3.69
CA PHE A 28 -6.09 4.08 -4.29
C PHE A 28 -5.27 3.27 -5.29
N LYS A 29 -4.49 3.91 -6.16
CA LYS A 29 -3.57 3.20 -7.07
C LYS A 29 -2.52 2.41 -6.34
N LEU A 30 -2.01 2.93 -5.23
CA LEU A 30 -1.11 2.17 -4.36
C LEU A 30 -1.82 0.92 -3.81
N THR A 31 -3.04 1.07 -3.32
CA THR A 31 -3.86 -0.03 -2.79
C THR A 31 -4.14 -1.10 -3.84
N GLU A 32 -4.52 -0.72 -5.07
CA GLU A 32 -4.72 -1.65 -6.18
C GLU A 32 -3.45 -2.44 -6.50
N ALA A 33 -2.32 -1.76 -6.61
CA ALA A 33 -1.03 -2.41 -6.89
C ALA A 33 -0.61 -3.39 -5.78
N ILE A 34 -0.96 -3.11 -4.53
CA ILE A 34 -0.70 -4.01 -3.39
C ILE A 34 -1.61 -5.23 -3.45
N ILE A 35 -2.91 -5.06 -3.73
CA ILE A 35 -3.88 -6.17 -3.78
C ILE A 35 -3.58 -7.12 -4.94
N ASP A 36 -3.12 -6.62 -6.08
CA ASP A 36 -2.73 -7.43 -7.24
C ASP A 36 -1.49 -8.31 -6.96
N ASP A 37 -0.72 -8.00 -5.92
CA ASP A 37 0.39 -8.83 -5.47
C ASP A 37 -0.12 -10.00 -4.61
N ARG A 38 0.10 -11.23 -5.08
CA ARG A 38 -0.30 -12.47 -4.38
C ARG A 38 0.32 -12.59 -2.98
N ARG A 39 1.45 -11.93 -2.73
CA ARG A 39 2.10 -11.89 -1.41
C ARG A 39 1.29 -11.10 -0.38
N SER A 40 0.40 -10.23 -0.84
CA SER A 40 -0.38 -9.29 -0.02
C SER A 40 -1.84 -9.70 0.14
N LEU A 41 -2.23 -10.93 -0.26
CA LEU A 41 -3.63 -11.40 -0.35
C LEU A 41 -4.48 -11.24 0.92
N ASN A 42 -3.88 -10.93 2.07
CA ASN A 42 -4.59 -10.70 3.33
C ASN A 42 -4.09 -9.47 4.09
N MET A 43 -3.27 -8.61 3.47
CA MET A 43 -2.72 -7.44 4.16
C MET A 43 -3.82 -6.39 4.33
N PRO A 44 -4.19 -6.01 5.56
CA PRO A 44 -5.13 -4.92 5.80
C PRO A 44 -4.54 -3.60 5.30
N ILE A 45 -5.41 -2.75 4.73
CA ILE A 45 -5.03 -1.43 4.23
C ILE A 45 -6.01 -0.41 4.80
N ILE A 46 -5.48 0.62 5.46
CA ILE A 46 -6.25 1.76 5.95
C ILE A 46 -5.91 2.95 5.05
N ILE A 47 -6.95 3.55 4.48
CA ILE A 47 -6.83 4.77 3.69
C ILE A 47 -7.39 5.92 4.54
N SER A 48 -6.55 6.91 4.82
CA SER A 48 -6.98 8.17 5.44
C SER A 48 -7.35 9.17 4.34
N ASN A 49 -8.50 9.80 4.50
CA ASN A 49 -8.89 10.98 3.75
C ASN A 49 -9.04 12.11 4.77
N GLU A 50 -8.24 13.16 4.64
CA GLU A 50 -8.44 14.38 5.43
C GLU A 50 -9.16 15.39 4.52
N ASP A 51 -10.45 15.64 4.81
CA ASP A 51 -11.20 16.77 4.23
C ASP A 51 -10.76 18.09 4.88
#